data_AF-A0AB73C2Q4-F1
#
_entry.id   AF-A0AB73C2Q4-F1
#
_cell.length_a   1.000
_cell.length_b   1.000
_cell.length_c   1.000
_cell.angle_alpha   90.00
_cell.angle_beta   90.00
_cell.angle_gamma   90.00
#
_symmetry.space_group_name_H-M   'P 1'
#
loop_
_entity.id
_entity.type
_entity.pdbx_description
1 polymer ?
#
loop_
_entity_poly.entity_id
_entity_poly.type
_entity_poly.pdbx_seq_one_letter_code
_entity_poly.pdbx_strand_id
1 'polypeptide(L)'
;MNSYYNQNYTEEDINKILEIIKECIQNNNYTIAMNENRQENIEFINEYNIRSDRQKSILLQLHTNDFCHTLQNTKVGYEYEVLYVFVPQVNLYDANGIEVRVDIYIKINIIDTPSGKRVAVISFHKRNKPTDYLFK
;
A
#
# COMPACT_ATOMS: atom_id res chain seq x y z
N MET A 1 2.81 4.70 -23.38
CA MET A 1 2.69 4.75 -21.91
C MET A 1 1.20 4.81 -21.57
N ASN A 2 0.70 3.91 -20.73
CA ASN A 2 -0.71 3.89 -20.36
C ASN A 2 -1.01 5.17 -19.54
N SER A 3 -1.99 5.98 -19.96
CA SER A 3 -2.30 7.29 -19.34
C SER A 3 -2.77 7.22 -17.88
N TYR A 4 -2.92 6.00 -17.35
CA TYR A 4 -3.40 5.72 -15.99
C TYR A 4 -2.28 5.65 -14.94
N TYR A 5 -1.01 5.52 -15.35
CA TYR A 5 0.14 5.47 -14.43
C TYR A 5 0.88 6.79 -14.46
N ASN A 6 1.18 7.35 -13.29
CA ASN A 6 2.02 8.54 -13.17
C ASN A 6 3.26 8.24 -12.30
N GLN A 7 4.43 8.52 -12.88
CA GLN A 7 5.76 8.35 -12.29
C GLN A 7 6.54 9.67 -12.20
N ASN A 8 5.90 10.82 -12.46
CA ASN A 8 6.53 12.12 -12.38
C ASN A 8 6.63 12.60 -10.93
N TYR A 9 7.52 11.98 -10.15
CA TYR A 9 7.79 12.28 -8.74
C TYR A 9 9.29 12.26 -8.49
N THR A 10 9.78 13.14 -7.61
CA THR A 10 11.13 13.02 -7.04
C THR A 10 11.12 12.13 -5.80
N GLU A 11 12.30 11.73 -5.33
CA GLU A 11 12.43 11.04 -4.05
C GLU A 11 11.90 11.90 -2.89
N GLU A 12 12.12 13.22 -2.91
CA GLU A 12 11.61 14.15 -1.90
C GLU A 12 10.08 14.22 -1.88
N ASP A 13 9.44 14.18 -3.06
CA ASP A 13 7.97 14.15 -3.13
C ASP A 13 7.43 12.90 -2.44
N ILE A 14 8.01 11.74 -2.72
CA ILE A 14 7.57 10.47 -2.14
C ILE A 14 7.92 10.37 -0.65
N ASN A 15 9.05 10.92 -0.22
CA ASN A 15 9.39 11.03 1.21
C ASN A 15 8.31 11.80 1.98
N LYS A 16 7.85 12.96 1.49
CA LYS A 16 6.77 13.74 2.12
C LYS A 16 5.44 12.99 2.16
N ILE A 17 5.12 12.24 1.10
CA ILE A 17 3.92 11.40 1.08
C ILE A 17 4.02 10.27 2.11
N LEU A 18 5.19 9.62 2.22
CA LEU A 18 5.43 8.59 3.21
C LEU A 18 5.37 9.11 4.64
N GLU A 19 5.83 10.35 4.91
CA GLU A 19 5.67 10.99 6.22
C GLU A 19 4.19 11.09 6.61
N ILE A 20 3.34 11.61 5.71
CA ILE A 20 1.89 11.70 5.93
C ILE A 20 1.27 10.33 6.17
N ILE A 21 1.65 9.33 5.36
CA ILE A 21 1.16 7.96 5.52
C ILE A 21 1.55 7.44 6.90
N LYS A 22 2.84 7.50 7.24
CA LYS A 22 3.38 6.96 8.50
C LYS A 22 2.77 7.65 9.72
N GLU A 23 2.56 8.96 9.68
CA GLU A 23 1.86 9.69 10.75
C GLU A 23 0.44 9.14 10.96
N CYS A 24 -0.32 8.93 9.88
CA CYS A 24 -1.66 8.33 9.96
C CYS A 24 -1.59 6.91 10.54
N ILE A 25 -0.64 6.09 10.10
CA ILE A 25 -0.47 4.72 10.61
C ILE A 25 -0.13 4.73 12.11
N GLN A 26 0.82 5.58 12.53
CA GLN A 26 1.24 5.71 13.93
C GLN A 26 0.05 6.03 14.84
N ASN A 27 -0.78 6.99 14.43
CA ASN A 27 -1.98 7.43 15.14
C ASN A 27 -3.18 6.49 15.02
N ASN A 28 -3.04 5.32 14.37
CA ASN A 28 -4.13 4.39 14.06
C ASN A 28 -5.26 5.00 13.20
N ASN A 29 -4.97 6.09 12.48
CA ASN A 29 -5.87 6.74 11.54
C ASN A 29 -5.78 6.08 10.15
N TYR A 30 -5.93 4.75 10.13
CA TYR A 30 -5.89 3.99 8.89
C TYR A 30 -6.79 2.76 8.92
N THR A 31 -7.10 2.24 7.73
CA THR A 31 -7.81 0.97 7.56
C THR A 31 -7.25 0.19 6.39
N ILE A 32 -7.23 -1.13 6.50
CA ILE A 32 -7.02 -2.04 5.38
C ILE A 32 -8.38 -2.55 4.93
N ALA A 33 -8.65 -2.50 3.62
CA ALA A 33 -9.93 -2.91 3.07
C ALA A 33 -10.06 -4.45 3.10
N MET A 34 -11.10 -4.95 3.80
CA MET A 34 -11.35 -6.38 4.06
C MET A 34 -12.79 -6.80 3.68
N ASN A 35 -13.38 -6.19 2.66
CA ASN A 35 -14.73 -6.54 2.19
C ASN A 35 -14.70 -7.61 1.09
N GLU A 36 -15.87 -8.09 0.65
CA GLU A 36 -16.03 -9.13 -0.39
C GLU A 36 -15.30 -8.84 -1.71
N ASN A 37 -15.10 -7.55 -2.05
CA ASN A 37 -14.34 -7.14 -3.24
C ASN A 37 -12.82 -7.12 -3.02
N ARG A 38 -12.35 -7.58 -1.85
CA ARG A 38 -10.95 -7.57 -1.41
C ARG A 38 -10.50 -8.95 -0.94
N GLN A 39 -10.99 -9.99 -1.61
CA GLN A 39 -10.63 -11.37 -1.33
C GLN A 39 -9.12 -11.63 -1.36
N GLU A 40 -8.37 -11.05 -2.31
CA GLU A 40 -6.90 -11.17 -2.35
C GLU A 40 -6.23 -10.63 -1.08
N ASN A 41 -6.75 -9.54 -0.49
CA ASN A 41 -6.22 -9.01 0.77
C ASN A 41 -6.48 -10.00 1.92
N ILE A 42 -7.71 -10.54 1.97
CA ILE A 42 -8.14 -11.49 3.00
C ILE A 42 -7.31 -12.78 2.93
N GLU A 43 -7.16 -13.35 1.74
CA GLU A 43 -6.38 -14.55 1.49
C GLU A 43 -4.91 -14.35 1.86
N PHE A 44 -4.31 -13.25 1.41
CA PHE A 44 -2.91 -12.95 1.72
C PHE A 44 -2.65 -12.78 3.22
N ILE A 45 -3.53 -12.04 3.91
CA ILE A 45 -3.42 -11.85 5.36
C ILE A 45 -3.54 -13.20 6.11
N ASN A 46 -4.45 -14.07 5.66
CA ASN A 46 -4.65 -15.37 6.27
C ASN A 46 -3.50 -16.35 5.96
N GLU A 47 -3.04 -16.42 4.70
CA GLU A 47 -1.96 -17.30 4.24
C GLU A 47 -0.67 -17.10 5.03
N TYR A 48 -0.29 -15.84 5.28
CA TYR A 48 0.94 -15.49 6.00
C TYR A 48 0.70 -15.09 7.46
N ASN A 49 -0.50 -15.32 8.00
CA ASN A 49 -0.90 -14.97 9.37
C ASN A 49 -0.50 -13.52 9.75
N ILE A 50 -0.75 -12.56 8.86
CA ILE A 50 -0.32 -11.17 9.01
C ILE A 50 -1.26 -10.45 9.98
N ARG A 51 -1.00 -10.60 11.27
CA ARG A 51 -1.77 -9.95 12.34
C ARG A 51 -1.68 -8.42 12.29
N SER A 52 -2.58 -7.73 12.98
CA SER A 52 -2.73 -6.26 12.91
C SER A 52 -1.46 -5.48 13.23
N ASP A 53 -0.67 -5.96 14.20
CA ASP A 53 0.64 -5.40 14.56
C ASP A 53 1.66 -5.57 13.42
N ARG A 54 1.69 -6.75 12.78
CA ARG A 54 2.54 -7.00 11.60
C ARG A 54 2.10 -6.17 10.39
N GLN A 55 0.79 -6.03 10.15
CA GLN A 55 0.24 -5.15 9.12
C GLN A 55 0.71 -3.71 9.34
N LYS A 56 0.55 -3.19 10.58
CA LYS A 56 1.02 -1.85 10.97
C LYS A 56 2.53 -1.69 10.74
N SER A 57 3.32 -2.68 11.16
CA SER A 57 4.78 -2.68 10.99
C SER A 57 5.20 -2.62 9.52
N ILE A 58 4.53 -3.38 8.63
CA ILE A 58 4.82 -3.38 7.19
C ILE A 58 4.58 -1.99 6.60
N LEU A 59 3.43 -1.36 6.92
CA LEU A 59 3.09 -0.04 6.43
C LEU A 59 4.06 1.05 6.94
N LEU A 60 4.53 0.94 8.19
CA LEU A 60 5.51 1.87 8.76
C LEU A 60 6.92 1.72 8.15
N GLN A 61 7.24 0.55 7.61
CA GLN A 61 8.55 0.25 7.01
C GLN A 61 8.65 0.63 5.53
N LEU A 62 7.55 1.05 4.89
CA LEU A 62 7.57 1.56 3.53
C LEU A 62 8.64 2.64 3.35
N HIS A 63 9.44 2.52 2.31
CA HIS A 63 10.45 3.52 1.95
C HIS A 63 10.31 3.96 0.50
N THR A 64 10.98 5.05 0.15
CA THR A 64 10.85 5.69 -1.16
C THR A 64 11.13 4.74 -2.32
N ASN A 65 12.15 3.88 -2.20
CA ASN A 65 12.46 2.91 -3.25
C ASN A 65 11.40 1.80 -3.42
N ASP A 66 10.40 1.69 -2.54
CA ASP A 66 9.26 0.79 -2.74
C ASP A 66 8.19 1.42 -3.62
N PHE A 67 8.23 2.74 -3.85
CA PHE A 67 7.28 3.43 -4.68
C PHE A 67 7.43 3.02 -6.15
N CYS A 68 6.29 2.76 -6.79
CA CYS A 68 6.23 2.36 -8.18
C CYS A 68 5.63 3.46 -9.05
N HIS A 69 4.43 3.91 -8.70
CA HIS A 69 3.67 4.91 -9.44
C HIS A 69 2.44 5.35 -8.65
N THR A 70 1.76 6.37 -9.15
CA THR A 70 0.37 6.67 -8.77
C THR A 70 -0.61 6.28 -9.86
N LEU A 71 -1.86 6.03 -9.47
CA LEU A 71 -3.01 5.77 -10.34
C LEU A 71 -4.10 6.79 -10.04
N GLN A 72 -4.86 7.20 -11.05
CA GLN A 72 -6.15 7.85 -10.81
C GLN A 72 -7.20 6.80 -10.46
N ASN A 73 -8.01 7.07 -9.45
CA ASN A 73 -9.11 6.17 -9.09
C ASN A 73 -10.14 6.14 -10.24
N THR A 74 -10.58 4.96 -10.63
CA THR A 74 -11.54 4.77 -11.73
C THR A 74 -12.97 4.55 -11.25
N LYS A 75 -13.19 4.54 -9.93
CA LYS A 75 -14.52 4.40 -9.36
C LYS A 75 -15.30 5.70 -9.56
N VAL A 76 -16.50 5.57 -10.11
CA VAL A 76 -17.40 6.71 -10.34
C VAL A 76 -17.67 7.47 -9.02
N GLY A 77 -17.47 8.77 -9.05
CA GLY A 77 -17.59 9.67 -7.90
C GLY A 77 -16.32 9.81 -7.06
N TYR A 78 -15.22 9.17 -7.45
CA TYR A 78 -13.92 9.21 -6.75
C TYR A 78 -12.76 9.49 -7.70
N GLU A 79 -13.03 9.91 -8.94
CA GLU A 79 -12.04 10.06 -10.01
C GLU A 79 -10.98 11.13 -9.74
N TYR A 80 -11.23 11.99 -8.75
CA TYR A 80 -10.29 12.99 -8.26
C TYR A 80 -9.24 12.42 -7.29
N GLU A 81 -9.40 11.17 -6.84
CA GLU A 81 -8.49 10.54 -5.88
C GLU A 81 -7.25 9.96 -6.56
N VAL A 82 -6.09 10.28 -5.98
CA VAL A 82 -4.80 9.70 -6.36
C VAL A 82 -4.48 8.52 -5.47
N LEU A 83 -4.19 7.38 -6.10
CA LEU A 83 -3.83 6.14 -5.42
C LEU A 83 -2.32 5.90 -5.55
N TYR A 84 -1.62 5.77 -4.42
CA TYR A 84 -0.18 5.52 -4.38
C TYR A 84 0.10 4.03 -4.33
N VAL A 85 0.98 3.55 -5.20
CA VAL A 85 1.35 2.14 -5.30
C VAL A 85 2.78 1.94 -4.81
N PHE A 86 2.92 1.05 -3.84
CA PHE A 86 4.19 0.60 -3.29
C PHE A 86 4.30 -0.92 -3.40
N VAL A 87 5.53 -1.41 -3.60
CA VAL A 87 5.85 -2.84 -3.57
C VAL A 87 7.06 -3.10 -2.67
N PRO A 88 6.91 -3.11 -1.33
CA PRO A 88 8.00 -3.52 -0.45
C PRO A 88 8.29 -5.02 -0.57
N GLN A 89 9.56 -5.39 -0.35
CA GLN A 89 9.96 -6.77 -0.12
C GLN A 89 9.99 -7.05 1.38
N VAL A 90 9.21 -8.01 1.85
CA VAL A 90 9.08 -8.31 3.27
C VAL A 90 9.29 -9.80 3.50
N ASN A 91 10.06 -10.16 4.53
CA ASN A 91 10.12 -11.54 4.98
C ASN A 91 8.87 -11.88 5.80
N LEU A 92 8.16 -12.93 5.41
CA LEU A 92 6.96 -13.46 6.06
C LEU A 92 7.14 -14.96 6.29
N TYR A 93 6.32 -15.54 7.17
CA TYR A 93 6.29 -16.99 7.38
C TYR A 93 5.06 -17.55 6.68
N ASP A 94 5.25 -18.63 5.90
CA ASP A 94 4.14 -19.36 5.29
C ASP A 94 3.41 -20.25 6.33
N ALA A 95 2.40 -20.98 5.88
CA ALA A 95 1.63 -21.89 6.74
C ALA A 95 2.46 -23.02 7.37
N ASN A 96 3.64 -23.34 6.84
CA ASN A 96 4.57 -24.33 7.38
C ASN A 96 5.60 -23.71 8.34
N GLY A 97 5.53 -22.38 8.58
CA GLY A 97 6.52 -21.65 9.37
C GLY A 97 7.83 -21.41 8.65
N ILE A 98 7.87 -21.52 7.32
CA ILE A 98 9.06 -21.26 6.52
C ILE A 98 9.11 -19.76 6.20
N GLU A 99 10.25 -19.14 6.51
CA GLU A 99 10.50 -17.74 6.13
C GLU A 99 10.68 -17.63 4.62
N VAL A 100 9.86 -16.79 4.00
CA VAL A 100 9.88 -16.50 2.57
C VAL A 100 9.90 -15.00 2.35
N ARG A 101 10.68 -14.55 1.36
CA ARG A 101 10.66 -13.15 0.93
C ARG A 101 9.50 -12.94 -0.03
N VAL A 102 8.64 -11.98 0.29
CA VAL A 102 7.41 -11.69 -0.47
C VAL A 102 7.40 -10.24 -0.91
N ASP A 103 7.18 -10.02 -2.21
CA ASP A 103 6.83 -8.70 -2.74
C ASP A 103 5.34 -8.44 -2.45
N ILE A 104 5.04 -7.40 -1.67
CA ILE A 104 3.66 -7.07 -1.28
C ILE A 104 3.18 -5.92 -2.15
N TYR A 105 2.11 -6.12 -2.94
CA TYR A 105 1.46 -5.03 -3.65
C TYR A 105 0.55 -4.24 -2.71
N ILE A 106 0.89 -2.98 -2.48
CA ILE A 106 0.18 -2.08 -1.57
C ILE A 106 -0.33 -0.87 -2.35
N LYS A 107 -1.64 -0.61 -2.28
CA LYS A 107 -2.28 0.55 -2.91
C LYS A 107 -2.97 1.39 -1.86
N ILE A 108 -2.56 2.65 -1.73
CA ILE A 108 -2.95 3.56 -0.66
C ILE A 108 -3.70 4.76 -1.23
N ASN A 109 -4.80 5.13 -0.59
CA ASN A 109 -5.43 6.43 -0.75
C ASN A 109 -5.24 7.26 0.53
N ILE A 110 -4.93 8.54 0.39
CA ILE A 110 -4.85 9.50 1.50
C ILE A 110 -6.09 10.36 1.41
N ILE A 111 -6.93 10.30 2.45
CA ILE A 111 -8.23 10.96 2.49
C ILE A 111 -8.14 12.12 3.47
N ASP A 112 -8.40 13.33 3.00
CA ASP A 112 -8.59 14.50 3.85
C ASP A 112 -9.98 14.44 4.49
N THR A 113 -10.04 14.51 5.82
CA THR A 113 -11.29 14.57 6.59
C THR A 113 -11.29 15.84 7.46
N PRO A 114 -12.46 16.30 7.95
CA PRO A 114 -12.50 17.43 8.88
C PRO A 114 -11.67 17.23 10.16
N SER A 115 -11.46 15.96 10.57
CA SER A 115 -10.63 15.57 11.72
C SER A 115 -9.15 15.35 11.39
N GLY A 116 -8.70 15.68 10.18
CA GLY A 116 -7.34 15.44 9.71
C GLY A 116 -7.27 14.36 8.62
N LYS A 117 -6.06 13.87 8.34
CA LYS A 117 -5.84 12.88 7.29
C LYS A 117 -6.09 11.46 7.80
N ARG A 118 -6.59 10.61 6.90
CA ARG A 118 -6.75 9.18 7.10
C ARG A 118 -6.17 8.40 5.93
N VAL A 119 -5.56 7.27 6.21
CA VAL A 119 -5.05 6.35 5.17
C VAL A 119 -6.02 5.20 4.94
N ALA A 120 -6.44 4.99 3.69
CA ALA A 120 -7.14 3.79 3.27
C ALA A 120 -6.21 2.91 2.42
N VAL A 121 -5.83 1.75 2.95
CA VAL A 121 -5.09 0.73 2.22
C VAL A 121 -6.09 -0.12 1.44
N ILE A 122 -6.18 0.14 0.15
CA ILE A 122 -7.15 -0.48 -0.75
C ILE A 122 -6.71 -1.89 -1.15
N SER A 123 -5.45 -2.04 -1.52
CA SER A 123 -4.83 -3.33 -1.85
C SER A 123 -3.70 -3.60 -0.87
N PHE A 124 -3.63 -4.83 -0.38
CA PHE A 124 -2.60 -5.33 0.52
C PHE A 124 -2.50 -6.85 0.31
N HIS A 125 -1.83 -7.26 -0.75
CA HIS A 125 -1.75 -8.66 -1.14
C HIS A 125 -0.39 -8.99 -1.76
N LYS A 126 -0.07 -10.28 -1.91
CA LYS A 126 1.12 -10.71 -2.66
C LYS A 126 1.08 -10.15 -4.08
N ARG A 127 2.22 -9.63 -4.56
CA ARG A 127 2.34 -9.13 -5.93
C ARG A 127 2.02 -10.25 -6.92
N ASN A 128 1.01 -10.01 -7.76
CA ASN A 128 0.52 -10.97 -8.76
C ASN A 128 0.77 -10.52 -10.21
N LYS A 129 1.36 -9.34 -10.42
CA LYS A 129 1.71 -8.79 -11.74
C LYS A 129 3.11 -8.16 -11.71
N PRO A 130 3.83 -8.12 -12.85
CA PRO A 130 5.04 -7.30 -12.97
C PRO A 130 4.78 -5.85 -12.54
N THR A 131 5.76 -5.22 -11.92
CA THR A 131 5.64 -3.83 -11.46
C THR A 131 7.01 -3.18 -11.58
N ASP A 132 7.03 -2.02 -12.22
CA ASP A 132 8.22 -1.20 -12.38
C ASP A 132 8.33 -0.24 -11.20
N TYR A 133 9.48 -0.26 -10.54
CA TYR A 133 9.82 0.67 -9.47
C TYR A 133 10.28 2.00 -10.08
N LEU A 134 9.99 3.12 -9.42
CA LEU A 134 10.44 4.42 -9.91
C LEU A 134 11.92 4.67 -9.58
N PHE A 135 12.39 4.19 -8.43
CA PHE A 135 13.72 4.52 -7.89
C PHE A 135 14.62 3.29 -7.68
N LYS A 136 14.34 2.15 -8.34
CA LYS A 136 15.18 0.95 -8.29
C LYS A 136 15.61 0.51 -9.69
#